data_AF-A0A951LD21-F1
#
_entry.id   AF-A0A951LD21-F1
#
_cell.length_a   1.000
_cell.length_b   1.000
_cell.length_c   1.000
_cell.angle_alpha   90.00
_cell.angle_beta   90.00
_cell.angle_gamma   90.00
#
_symmetry.space_group_name_H-M   'P 1'
#
loop_
_entity.id
_entity.type
_entity.pdbx_description
1 polymer ?
#
loop_
_entity_poly.entity_id
_entity_poly.type
_entity_poly.pdbx_seq_one_letter_code
_entity_poly.pdbx_strand_id
1 'polypeptide(L)'
;MIRMFLSTDVAGSTQFKAGLAHKGASEWLKVFRDFFSHYPIIMMGQIGLEFLTESTLPEVAVWKFMGDEAIFTCEPSSAEEATLLVRAHFNAMAAYEQEYLADLPLRLKGTAWLARFPSPNIEIEVP
;
A
#
# COMPACT_ATOMS: atom_id res chain seq x y z
N MET A 1 0.53 15.21 16.55
CA MET A 1 0.48 14.93 15.11
C MET A 1 -0.45 13.75 14.89
N ILE A 2 -1.30 13.81 13.86
CA ILE A 2 -2.06 12.65 13.38
C ILE A 2 -1.29 12.06 12.22
N ARG A 3 -0.99 10.76 12.31
CA ARG A 3 -0.34 10.01 11.25
C ARG A 3 -1.33 8.98 10.72
N MET A 4 -1.41 8.89 9.40
CA MET A 4 -2.21 7.92 8.69
C MET A 4 -1.32 6.84 8.12
N PHE A 5 -1.75 5.60 8.25
CA PHE A 5 -1.13 4.45 7.62
C PHE A 5 -2.08 3.86 6.59
N LEU A 6 -1.53 3.52 5.43
CA LEU A 6 -2.23 2.88 4.31
C LEU A 6 -1.51 1.56 4.02
N SER A 7 -2.13 0.45 4.41
CA SER A 7 -1.60 -0.89 4.20
C SER A 7 -2.30 -1.57 3.02
N THR A 8 -1.52 -2.27 2.21
CA THR A 8 -2.01 -3.18 1.16
C THR A 8 -1.34 -4.53 1.31
N ASP A 9 -2.14 -5.58 1.52
CA ASP A 9 -1.71 -6.97 1.62
C ASP A 9 -2.16 -7.78 0.39
N VAL A 10 -1.33 -8.73 -0.07
CA VAL A 10 -1.66 -9.60 -1.21
C VAL A 10 -2.37 -10.87 -0.72
N ALA A 11 -3.70 -10.83 -0.75
CA ALA A 11 -4.54 -11.96 -0.38
C ALA A 11 -4.32 -13.17 -1.29
N GLY A 12 -4.22 -14.36 -0.67
CA GLY A 12 -4.00 -15.63 -1.38
C GLY A 12 -2.52 -15.96 -1.59
N SER A 13 -1.60 -15.10 -1.16
CA SER A 13 -0.15 -15.26 -1.34
C SER A 13 0.41 -16.58 -0.83
N THR A 14 -0.06 -17.07 0.32
CA THR A 14 0.45 -18.31 0.93
C THR A 14 0.10 -19.52 0.05
N GLN A 15 -1.16 -19.62 -0.39
CA GLN A 15 -1.60 -20.69 -1.27
C GLN A 15 -0.90 -20.61 -2.63
N PHE A 16 -0.74 -19.40 -3.18
CA PHE A 16 -0.02 -19.16 -4.43
C PHE A 16 1.44 -19.61 -4.37
N LYS A 17 2.18 -19.21 -3.31
CA LYS A 17 3.57 -19.62 -3.07
C LYS A 17 3.69 -21.14 -2.92
N ALA A 18 2.79 -21.77 -2.15
CA ALA A 18 2.76 -23.23 -1.98
C ALA A 18 2.49 -23.96 -3.30
N GLY A 19 1.55 -23.46 -4.11
CA GLY A 19 1.22 -23.99 -5.43
C GLY A 19 2.38 -23.92 -6.42
N LEU A 20 3.35 -23.03 -6.22
CA LEU A 20 4.54 -22.88 -7.06
C LEU A 20 5.82 -23.47 -6.45
N ALA A 21 5.74 -24.07 -5.26
CA ALA A 21 6.91 -24.58 -4.54
C ALA A 21 7.73 -25.59 -5.36
N HIS A 22 7.08 -26.40 -6.20
CA HIS A 22 7.72 -27.38 -7.08
C HIS A 22 8.38 -26.77 -8.32
N LYS A 23 8.04 -25.52 -8.68
CA LYS A 23 8.63 -24.77 -9.81
C LYS A 23 9.81 -23.88 -9.41
N GLY A 24 10.16 -23.86 -8.12
CA GLY A 24 11.23 -23.04 -7.57
C GLY A 24 10.78 -21.64 -7.16
N ALA A 25 11.59 -20.98 -6.32
CA ALA A 25 11.23 -19.70 -5.72
C ALA A 25 11.16 -18.52 -6.72
N SER A 26 11.76 -18.64 -7.90
CA SER A 26 11.86 -17.55 -8.88
C SER A 26 10.51 -17.08 -9.42
N GLU A 27 9.58 -18.01 -9.63
CA GLU A 27 8.29 -17.76 -10.27
C GLU A 27 7.39 -16.87 -9.40
N TRP A 28 7.14 -17.27 -8.15
CA TRP A 28 6.34 -16.46 -7.25
C TRP A 28 7.07 -15.17 -6.87
N LEU A 29 8.40 -15.22 -6.69
CA LEU A 29 9.18 -14.07 -6.25
C LEU A 29 9.17 -12.92 -7.26
N LYS A 30 9.04 -13.21 -8.56
CA LYS A 30 8.85 -12.17 -9.59
C LYS A 30 7.58 -11.36 -9.31
N VAL A 31 6.46 -12.02 -9.03
CA VAL A 31 5.16 -11.35 -8.76
C VAL A 31 5.28 -10.39 -7.58
N PHE A 32 5.90 -10.81 -6.48
CA PHE A 32 6.05 -9.92 -5.30
C PHE A 32 7.09 -8.82 -5.52
N ARG A 33 8.15 -9.07 -6.30
CA ARG A 33 9.07 -7.99 -6.70
C ARG A 33 8.32 -6.94 -7.51
N ASP A 34 7.54 -7.35 -8.50
CA ASP A 34 6.74 -6.46 -9.34
C ASP A 34 5.72 -5.68 -8.49
N PHE A 35 5.13 -6.29 -7.46
CA PHE A 35 4.29 -5.59 -6.48
C PHE A 35 5.05 -4.49 -5.74
N PHE A 36 6.20 -4.81 -5.13
CA PHE A 36 6.96 -3.82 -4.36
C PHE A 36 7.59 -2.72 -5.21
N SER A 37 7.82 -2.94 -6.51
CA SER A 37 8.33 -1.92 -7.42
C SER A 37 7.24 -1.08 -8.08
N HIS A 38 6.12 -1.68 -8.52
CA HIS A 38 5.09 -0.97 -9.28
C HIS A 38 3.99 -0.38 -8.41
N TYR A 39 3.58 -1.07 -7.33
CA TYR A 39 2.48 -0.60 -6.49
C TYR A 39 2.73 0.81 -5.90
N PRO A 40 3.94 1.16 -5.38
CA PRO A 40 4.21 2.52 -4.92
C PRO A 40 4.03 3.57 -6.01
N ILE A 41 4.42 3.27 -7.25
CA ILE A 41 4.31 4.19 -8.39
C ILE A 41 2.82 4.45 -8.71
N ILE A 42 2.03 3.38 -8.78
CA ILE A 42 0.57 3.49 -9.00
C ILE A 42 -0.09 4.28 -7.87
N MET A 43 0.29 4.00 -6.62
CA MET A 43 -0.21 4.73 -5.45
C MET A 43 0.06 6.23 -5.57
N MET A 44 1.29 6.64 -5.92
CA MET A 44 1.63 8.05 -6.11
C MET A 44 0.85 8.68 -7.27
N GLY A 45 0.65 7.94 -8.37
CA GLY A 45 -0.19 8.38 -9.48
C GLY A 45 -1.64 8.66 -9.06
N GLN A 46 -2.24 7.76 -8.29
CA GLN A 46 -3.62 7.93 -7.80
C GLN A 46 -3.76 9.05 -6.78
N ILE A 47 -2.75 9.28 -5.93
CA ILE A 47 -2.70 10.46 -5.06
C ILE A 47 -2.66 11.73 -5.91
N GLY A 48 -1.78 11.79 -6.93
CA GLY A 48 -1.74 12.93 -7.84
C GLY A 48 -3.07 13.22 -8.52
N LEU A 49 -3.84 12.17 -8.90
CA LEU A 49 -5.16 12.31 -9.51
C LEU A 49 -6.24 12.80 -8.52
N GLU A 50 -6.30 12.26 -7.31
CA GLU A 50 -7.28 12.67 -6.29
C GLU A 50 -7.03 14.08 -5.76
N PHE A 51 -5.78 14.57 -5.83
CA PHE A 51 -5.37 15.89 -5.37
C PHE A 51 -5.23 16.94 -6.50
N LEU A 52 -5.72 16.67 -7.72
CA LEU A 52 -5.59 17.58 -8.87
C LEU A 52 -6.14 18.98 -8.63
N THR A 53 -7.19 19.11 -7.82
CA THR A 53 -7.85 20.39 -7.51
C THR A 53 -7.37 21.02 -6.20
N GLU A 54 -6.53 20.30 -5.45
CA GLU A 54 -6.05 20.76 -4.15
C GLU A 54 -4.82 21.65 -4.31
N SER A 55 -4.64 22.59 -3.38
CA SER A 55 -3.51 23.52 -3.41
C SER A 55 -2.20 22.88 -2.94
N THR A 56 -2.29 21.74 -2.25
CA THR A 56 -1.15 21.02 -1.69
C THR A 56 -1.28 19.53 -1.92
N LEU A 57 -0.15 18.88 -2.23
CA LEU A 57 -0.03 17.43 -2.34
C LEU A 57 0.60 16.89 -1.05
N PRO A 58 -0.06 15.98 -0.31
CA PRO A 58 0.51 15.42 0.91
C PRO A 58 1.74 14.56 0.60
N GLU A 59 2.73 14.61 1.49
CA GLU A 59 3.86 13.68 1.43
C GLU A 59 3.39 12.30 1.88
N VAL A 60 3.57 11.30 1.02
CA VAL A 60 3.27 9.90 1.31
C VAL A 60 4.54 9.08 1.10
N ALA A 61 5.03 8.49 2.19
CA ALA A 61 6.26 7.71 2.19
C ALA A 61 5.97 6.22 2.37
N VAL A 62 6.81 5.37 1.80
CA VAL A 62 6.83 3.95 2.17
C VAL A 62 7.32 3.86 3.60
N TRP A 63 6.49 3.33 4.51
CA TRP A 63 6.89 3.08 5.88
C TRP A 63 7.67 1.76 5.98
N LYS A 64 7.12 0.68 5.43
CA LYS A 64 7.79 -0.63 5.40
C LYS A 64 7.16 -1.58 4.39
N PHE A 65 7.92 -2.62 4.06
CA PHE A 65 7.43 -3.84 3.43
C PHE A 65 7.52 -5.00 4.42
N MET A 66 6.48 -5.82 4.52
CA MET A 66 6.44 -6.96 5.43
C MET A 66 5.84 -8.18 4.73
N GLY A 67 6.69 -9.13 4.33
CA GLY A 67 6.24 -10.34 3.64
C GLY A 67 5.67 -10.00 2.26
N ASP A 68 4.35 -9.91 2.18
CA ASP A 68 3.53 -9.55 1.01
C ASP A 68 2.72 -8.26 1.21
N GLU A 69 2.95 -7.56 2.32
CA GLU A 69 2.30 -6.31 2.66
C GLU A 69 3.19 -5.10 2.34
N ALA A 70 2.61 -4.06 1.76
CA ALA A 70 3.20 -2.74 1.62
C ALA A 70 2.46 -1.73 2.50
N ILE A 71 3.18 -0.99 3.35
CA ILE A 71 2.58 0.02 4.22
C ILE A 71 3.19 1.38 3.92
N PHE A 72 2.33 2.35 3.67
CA PHE A 72 2.65 3.76 3.49
C PHE A 72 2.23 4.57 4.70
N THR A 73 2.88 5.71 4.90
CA THR A 73 2.57 6.66 5.96
C THR A 73 2.49 8.08 5.42
N CYS A 74 1.60 8.88 6.00
CA CYS A 74 1.43 10.30 5.70
C CYS A 74 0.81 11.05 6.89
N GLU A 75 0.77 12.37 6.82
CA GLU A 75 0.27 13.24 7.89
C GLU A 75 -0.83 14.16 7.33
N PRO A 76 -2.09 13.67 7.23
CA PRO A 76 -3.18 14.48 6.69
C PRO A 76 -3.46 15.67 7.60
N SER A 77 -3.71 16.83 6.98
CA SER A 77 -4.00 18.09 7.67
C SER A 77 -5.49 18.28 7.98
N SER A 78 -6.37 17.52 7.31
CA SER A 78 -7.83 17.62 7.41
C SER A 78 -8.52 16.27 7.21
N ALA A 79 -9.84 16.23 7.49
CA ALA A 79 -10.66 15.04 7.23
C ALA A 79 -10.86 14.81 5.72
N GLU A 80 -10.90 15.90 4.96
CA GLU A 80 -10.97 15.92 3.51
C GLU A 80 -9.72 15.27 2.90
N GLU A 81 -8.53 15.69 3.31
CA GLU A 81 -7.27 15.08 2.85
C GLU A 81 -7.20 13.59 3.20
N ALA A 82 -7.59 13.21 4.42
CA ALA A 82 -7.64 11.81 4.82
C ALA A 82 -8.59 11.00 3.92
N THR A 83 -9.73 11.59 3.53
CA THR A 83 -10.69 10.95 2.61
C THR A 83 -10.11 10.77 1.21
N LEU A 84 -9.44 11.80 0.67
CA LEU A 84 -8.76 11.74 -0.62
C LEU A 84 -7.65 10.68 -0.62
N LEU A 85 -6.89 10.56 0.47
CA LEU A 85 -5.86 9.53 0.63
C LEU A 85 -6.44 8.10 0.65
N VAL A 86 -7.56 7.89 1.35
CA VAL A 86 -8.27 6.58 1.33
C VAL A 86 -8.78 6.27 -0.09
N ARG A 87 -9.33 7.26 -0.80
CA ARG A 87 -9.79 7.06 -2.18
C ARG A 87 -8.64 6.73 -3.14
N ALA A 88 -7.53 7.46 -3.05
CA ALA A 88 -6.35 7.19 -3.84
C ALA A 88 -5.81 5.77 -3.58
N HIS A 89 -5.80 5.35 -2.31
CA HIS A 89 -5.41 4.00 -1.91
C HIS A 89 -6.32 2.93 -2.51
N PHE A 90 -7.64 3.12 -2.42
CA PHE A 90 -8.61 2.21 -3.02
C PHE A 90 -8.44 2.12 -4.54
N ASN A 91 -8.32 3.25 -5.23
CA ASN A 91 -8.13 3.29 -6.67
C ASN A 91 -6.80 2.66 -7.11
N ALA A 92 -5.74 2.82 -6.30
CA ALA A 92 -4.44 2.20 -6.57
C ALA A 92 -4.51 0.68 -6.49
N MET A 93 -5.23 0.14 -5.49
CA MET A 93 -5.49 -1.29 -5.43
C MET A 93 -6.28 -1.78 -6.65
N ALA A 94 -7.36 -1.10 -7.01
CA ALA A 94 -8.18 -1.48 -8.17
C ALA A 94 -7.39 -1.46 -9.47
N ALA A 95 -6.58 -0.41 -9.70
CA ALA A 95 -5.73 -0.28 -10.87
C ALA A 95 -4.65 -1.39 -10.90
N TYR A 96 -3.98 -1.64 -9.78
CA TYR A 96 -2.96 -2.69 -9.70
C TYR A 96 -3.54 -4.08 -9.94
N GLU A 97 -4.70 -4.39 -9.35
CA GLU A 97 -5.38 -5.67 -9.58
C GLU A 97 -5.72 -5.87 -11.05
N GLN A 98 -6.26 -4.83 -11.70
CA GLN A 98 -6.64 -4.88 -13.10
C GLN A 98 -5.43 -5.06 -14.04
N GLU A 99 -4.31 -4.41 -13.74
CA GLU A 99 -3.14 -4.41 -14.63
C GLU A 99 -2.20 -5.60 -14.39
N TYR A 100 -1.98 -5.98 -13.13
CA TYR A 100 -0.93 -6.94 -12.75
C TYR A 100 -1.46 -8.27 -12.21
N LEU A 101 -2.69 -8.31 -11.69
CA LEU A 101 -3.24 -9.51 -11.04
C LEU A 101 -4.44 -10.12 -11.78
N ALA A 102 -4.84 -9.59 -12.93
CA ALA A 102 -6.03 -10.04 -13.67
C ALA A 102 -6.03 -11.55 -13.95
N ASP A 103 -4.86 -12.08 -14.33
CA ASP A 103 -4.68 -13.50 -14.67
C ASP A 103 -4.15 -14.35 -13.50
N LEU A 104 -4.03 -13.76 -12.31
CA LEU A 104 -3.52 -14.43 -11.12
C LEU A 104 -4.66 -14.69 -10.11
N PRO A 105 -4.61 -15.80 -9.36
CA PRO A 105 -5.57 -16.08 -8.28
C PRO A 105 -5.22 -15.27 -7.02
N LEU A 106 -4.85 -14.00 -7.19
CA LEU A 106 -4.44 -13.07 -6.13
C LEU A 106 -5.38 -11.86 -6.13
N ARG A 107 -5.54 -11.27 -4.96
CA ARG A 107 -6.29 -10.02 -4.74
C ARG A 107 -5.54 -9.15 -3.74
N LEU A 108 -5.89 -7.88 -3.66
CA LEU A 108 -5.38 -6.93 -2.71
C LEU A 108 -6.40 -6.68 -1.59
N LYS A 109 -5.92 -6.56 -0.37
CA LYS A 109 -6.70 -6.14 0.80
C LYS A 109 -6.09 -4.87 1.36
N GLY A 110 -6.91 -3.82 1.43
CA GLY A 110 -6.50 -2.53 1.96
C GLY A 110 -6.95 -2.34 3.40
N THR A 111 -6.10 -1.73 4.24
CA THR A 111 -6.49 -1.19 5.54
C THR A 111 -5.92 0.22 5.69
N ALA A 112 -6.73 1.15 6.20
CA ALA A 112 -6.31 2.49 6.54
C ALA A 112 -6.61 2.77 8.01
N TRP A 113 -5.66 3.35 8.75
CA TRP A 113 -5.89 3.76 10.13
C TRP A 113 -5.13 5.03 10.49
N LEU A 114 -5.64 5.74 11.49
CA LEU A 114 -5.04 6.94 12.05
C LEU A 114 -4.49 6.64 13.44
N ALA A 115 -3.34 7.22 13.75
CA ALA A 115 -2.72 7.15 15.06
C ALA A 115 -2.22 8.53 15.47
N ARG A 116 -2.41 8.86 16.75
CA ARG A 116 -1.86 10.09 17.35
C ARG A 116 -0.48 9.83 17.93
N PHE A 117 0.48 10.67 17.55
CA PHE A 117 1.85 10.72 18.05
C PHE A 117 2.18 12.09 18.68
N PRO A 118 3.09 12.14 19.67
CA PRO A 118 3.81 11.02 20.29
C PRO A 118 3.07 10.38 21.49
N SER A 119 1.78 10.70 21.68
CA SER A 119 0.96 10.09 22.72
C SER A 119 -0.47 9.91 22.20
N PRO A 120 -1.11 8.74 22.40
CA PRO A 120 -0.65 7.60 23.20
C PRO A 120 0.35 6.66 22.48
N ASN A 121 0.60 6.85 21.19
CA ASN A 121 1.54 6.02 20.43
C ASN A 121 2.94 6.64 20.43
N ILE A 122 3.95 5.83 20.73
CA ILE A 122 5.35 6.23 20.83
C ILE A 122 6.15 5.42 19.80
N GLU A 123 7.04 6.09 19.09
CA GLU A 123 8.03 5.44 18.21
C GLU A 123 9.24 5.00 19.03
N ILE A 124 9.65 3.75 18.85
CA ILE A 124 10.82 3.18 19.52
C ILE A 124 11.76 2.69 18.43
N GLU A 125 12.97 3.23 18.41
CA GLU A 125 14.06 2.75 17.56
C GLU A 125 14.75 1.57 18.28
N VAL A 126 14.82 0.42 17.61
CA VAL A 126 15.46 -0.79 18.14
C VAL A 126 16.78 -0.99 17.41
N PRO A 127 17.93 -1.09 18.12
CA PRO A 127 19.25 -1.35 17.53
C PRO A 127 19.38 -2.72 16.85
#